data_AF-F9REF3-F1
#
_entry.id   AF-F9REF3-F1
#
_cell.length_a   1.000
_cell.length_b   1.000
_cell.length_c   1.000
_cell.angle_alpha   90.00
_cell.angle_beta   90.00
_cell.angle_gamma   90.00
#
_symmetry.space_group_name_H-M   'P 1'
#
loop_
_entity.id
_entity.type
_entity.pdbx_description
1 polymer ?
#
loop_
_entity_poly.entity_id
_entity_poly.type
_entity_poly.pdbx_seq_one_letter_code
_entity_poly.pdbx_strand_id
1 'polypeptide(L)'
;MQQGMLSSLLLSILLALGMTNAVATEMPPEKVELWLQSDHMHDKVAELLLHVVEDDLDSLNFSLQRLAFPQQEVARYLLLQKLEQQEFILTPKMAIFVEQQKVMVPTYQVLERGDGYEFSIPAFNFPAIASRLLKRWQQDQSTLDFVMQAERKELELRHWLTEGSDYQRQTREKLFVRELDSLSLDAVDSLVQQLTQEVVVSWLPSSEVMVRLAQVSEDPQVYKLVWLMKVDHHSQNELSRLAKVGDTFAQQQIMQAANNPNLRQQALTELTRIKPMSQEVKAFLVTRMSNNDEVSFVAGQLAQQGYSTWLSELVSNDKKVKRGAILKVLSQ
;
A
#
# COMPACT_ATOMS: atom_id res chain seq x y z
N MET A 1 53.92 -1.87 -44.74
CA MET A 1 53.24 -3.04 -44.13
C MET A 1 53.74 -3.41 -42.73
N GLN A 2 54.82 -2.82 -42.20
CA GLN A 2 55.35 -3.19 -40.86
C GLN A 2 54.64 -2.55 -39.66
N GLN A 3 53.95 -1.41 -39.84
CA GLN A 3 53.25 -0.74 -38.72
C GLN A 3 51.92 -1.41 -38.34
N GLY A 4 51.30 -2.18 -39.25
CA GLY A 4 50.09 -2.96 -38.95
C GLY A 4 50.34 -4.23 -38.13
N MET A 5 51.58 -4.76 -38.12
CA MET A 5 51.94 -5.91 -37.30
C MET A 5 52.27 -5.54 -35.85
N LEU A 6 52.75 -4.32 -35.61
CA LEU A 6 53.02 -3.83 -34.26
C LEU A 6 51.73 -3.44 -33.53
N SER A 7 50.75 -2.88 -34.23
CA SER A 7 49.44 -2.57 -33.66
C SER A 7 48.63 -3.82 -33.33
N SER A 8 48.73 -4.88 -34.13
CA SER A 8 48.07 -6.16 -33.83
C SER A 8 48.74 -6.92 -32.68
N LEU A 9 50.07 -6.82 -32.53
CA LEU A 9 50.80 -7.34 -31.37
C LEU A 9 50.46 -6.57 -30.08
N LEU A 10 50.37 -5.23 -30.13
CA LEU A 10 49.95 -4.42 -28.98
C LEU A 10 48.51 -4.71 -28.57
N LEU A 11 47.59 -4.88 -29.55
CA LEU A 11 46.19 -5.19 -29.27
C LEU A 11 46.01 -6.60 -28.70
N SER A 12 46.79 -7.58 -29.16
CA SER A 12 46.75 -8.95 -28.62
C SER A 12 47.41 -9.08 -27.25
N ILE A 13 48.43 -8.27 -26.95
CA ILE A 13 49.00 -8.15 -25.60
C ILE A 13 48.00 -7.46 -24.66
N LEU A 14 47.28 -6.43 -25.10
CA LEU A 14 46.22 -5.78 -24.31
C LEU A 14 44.99 -6.68 -24.05
N LEU A 15 44.68 -7.60 -24.96
CA LEU A 15 43.63 -8.61 -24.76
C LEU A 15 44.09 -9.80 -23.90
N ALA A 16 45.39 -10.11 -23.89
CA ALA A 16 45.97 -11.19 -23.08
C ALA A 16 46.27 -10.76 -21.63
N LEU A 17 46.59 -9.49 -21.41
CA LEU A 17 46.76 -8.90 -20.07
C LEU A 17 45.42 -8.39 -19.52
N GLY A 18 44.57 -9.34 -19.17
CA GLY A 18 43.78 -9.24 -17.95
C GLY A 18 42.51 -8.40 -18.01
N MET A 19 41.48 -8.94 -18.66
CA MET A 19 40.21 -9.01 -17.94
C MET A 19 40.43 -9.98 -16.78
N THR A 20 40.82 -9.48 -15.61
CA THR A 20 40.66 -10.25 -14.38
C THR A 20 39.16 -10.43 -14.20
N ASN A 21 38.63 -11.54 -14.71
CA ASN A 21 37.33 -12.02 -14.27
C ASN A 21 37.42 -12.05 -12.74
N ALA A 22 36.67 -11.19 -12.06
CA ALA A 22 36.58 -11.20 -10.62
C ALA A 22 35.95 -12.54 -10.24
N VAL A 23 36.79 -13.54 -10.02
CA VAL A 23 36.37 -14.83 -9.52
C VAL A 23 35.91 -14.58 -8.09
N ALA A 24 34.60 -14.70 -7.86
CA ALA A 24 34.03 -14.59 -6.54
C ALA A 24 34.78 -15.52 -5.58
N THR A 25 35.21 -14.98 -4.45
CA THR A 25 36.01 -15.74 -3.49
C THR A 25 35.08 -16.47 -2.54
N GLU A 26 35.08 -17.80 -2.60
CA GLU A 26 34.29 -18.62 -1.67
C GLU A 26 34.81 -18.46 -0.23
N MET A 27 33.89 -18.22 0.70
CA MET A 27 34.14 -18.10 2.13
C MET A 27 33.30 -19.13 2.88
N PRO A 28 33.90 -19.95 3.77
CA PRO A 28 33.14 -20.86 4.62
C PRO A 28 32.14 -20.10 5.52
N PRO A 29 30.93 -20.64 5.77
CA PRO A 29 29.92 -19.99 6.61
C PRO A 29 30.44 -19.60 8.01
N GLU A 30 31.20 -20.49 8.66
CA GLU A 30 31.79 -20.25 9.99
C GLU A 30 32.70 -19.02 10.00
N LYS A 31 33.43 -18.79 8.90
CA LYS A 31 34.32 -17.64 8.78
C LYS A 31 33.53 -16.34 8.61
N VAL A 32 32.38 -16.38 7.96
CA VAL A 32 31.46 -15.22 7.86
C VAL A 32 30.97 -14.85 9.25
N GLU A 33 30.52 -15.83 10.03
CA GLU A 33 30.02 -15.60 11.39
C GLU A 33 31.09 -15.01 12.31
N LEU A 34 32.33 -15.52 12.25
CA LEU A 34 33.47 -14.96 12.99
C LEU A 34 33.74 -13.49 12.63
N TRP A 35 33.59 -13.10 11.38
CA TRP A 35 33.74 -11.69 10.98
C TRP A 35 32.60 -10.81 11.48
N LEU A 36 31.37 -11.33 11.45
CA LEU A 36 30.18 -10.60 11.91
C LEU A 36 30.15 -10.41 13.44
N GLN A 37 30.80 -11.31 14.19
CA GLN A 37 30.89 -11.24 15.67
C GLN A 37 32.17 -10.59 16.18
N SER A 38 33.05 -10.13 15.29
CA SER A 38 34.34 -9.56 15.69
C SER A 38 34.17 -8.20 16.39
N ASP A 39 34.59 -8.13 17.66
CA ASP A 39 34.58 -6.88 18.45
C ASP A 39 35.31 -5.74 17.71
N HIS A 40 36.48 -6.04 17.12
CA HIS A 40 37.25 -5.08 16.35
C HIS A 40 36.45 -4.49 15.17
N MET A 41 35.66 -5.31 14.48
CA MET A 41 34.81 -4.84 13.38
C MET A 41 33.65 -4.00 13.91
N HIS A 42 33.05 -4.37 15.04
CA HIS A 42 32.01 -3.58 15.66
C HIS A 42 32.48 -2.19 16.13
N ASP A 43 33.66 -2.12 16.76
CA ASP A 43 34.30 -0.86 17.14
C ASP A 43 34.57 0.01 15.91
N LYS A 44 35.12 -0.59 14.85
CA LYS A 44 35.38 0.14 13.62
C LYS A 44 34.10 0.68 12.99
N VAL A 45 33.03 -0.11 12.99
CA VAL A 45 31.73 0.32 12.46
C VAL A 45 31.12 1.42 13.33
N ALA A 46 31.35 1.42 14.64
CA ALA A 46 30.92 2.50 15.51
C ALA A 46 31.60 3.84 15.16
N GLU A 47 32.91 3.82 14.84
CA GLU A 47 33.61 5.00 14.31
C GLU A 47 33.02 5.47 12.97
N LEU A 48 32.75 4.54 12.04
CA LEU A 48 32.13 4.87 10.75
C LEU A 48 30.72 5.43 10.92
N LEU A 49 29.96 4.94 11.90
CA LEU A 49 28.64 5.45 12.22
C LEU A 49 28.69 6.90 12.73
N LEU A 50 29.75 7.30 13.43
CA LEU A 50 29.92 8.70 13.85
C LEU A 50 29.99 9.64 12.64
N HIS A 51 30.76 9.28 11.61
CA HIS A 51 30.78 10.04 10.35
C HIS A 51 29.42 10.11 9.66
N VAL A 52 28.60 9.05 9.76
CA VAL A 52 27.21 9.09 9.28
C VAL A 52 26.39 10.09 10.09
N VAL A 53 26.44 10.05 11.44
CA VAL A 53 25.69 10.97 12.30
C VAL A 53 26.08 12.42 12.06
N GLU A 54 27.36 12.68 11.77
CA GLU A 54 27.89 14.01 11.47
C GLU A 54 27.66 14.47 10.01
N ASP A 55 27.03 13.64 9.16
CA ASP A 55 26.84 13.87 7.70
C ASP A 55 28.17 14.07 6.94
N ASP A 56 29.29 13.57 7.47
CA ASP A 56 30.63 13.60 6.88
C ASP A 56 30.89 12.34 6.03
N LEU A 57 30.21 12.28 4.88
CA LEU A 57 30.27 11.10 4.00
C LEU A 57 31.57 10.99 3.20
N ASP A 58 32.33 12.07 3.09
CA ASP A 58 33.65 12.05 2.45
C ASP A 58 34.64 11.31 3.34
N SER A 59 34.69 11.63 4.64
CA SER A 59 35.50 10.90 5.63
C SER A 59 35.05 9.47 5.81
N LEU A 60 33.73 9.20 5.74
CA LEU A 60 33.18 7.85 5.76
C LEU A 60 33.70 7.01 4.58
N ASN A 61 33.57 7.53 3.36
CA ASN A 61 34.01 6.85 2.14
C ASN A 61 35.52 6.60 2.16
N PHE A 62 36.29 7.60 2.56
CA PHE A 62 37.74 7.48 2.70
C PHE A 62 38.11 6.39 3.71
N SER A 63 37.47 6.39 4.89
CA SER A 63 37.71 5.39 5.92
C SER A 63 37.34 3.97 5.49
N LEU A 64 36.22 3.80 4.77
CA LEU A 64 35.81 2.53 4.20
C LEU A 64 36.76 2.03 3.12
N GLN A 65 37.26 2.91 2.25
CA GLN A 65 38.17 2.55 1.16
C GLN A 65 39.54 2.08 1.65
N ARG A 66 39.96 2.52 2.83
CA ARG A 66 41.25 2.14 3.44
C ARG A 66 41.23 0.78 4.13
N LEU A 67 40.05 0.21 4.38
CA LEU A 67 39.95 -1.13 4.94
C LEU A 67 40.37 -2.16 3.88
N ALA A 68 41.16 -3.14 4.29
CA ALA A 68 41.52 -4.26 3.44
C ALA A 68 40.32 -5.21 3.28
N PHE A 69 40.27 -5.97 2.19
CA PHE A 69 39.36 -7.12 2.11
C PHE A 69 39.81 -8.23 3.07
N PRO A 70 38.89 -8.93 3.77
CA PRO A 70 37.42 -8.83 3.71
C PRO A 70 36.78 -7.77 4.62
N GLN A 71 37.56 -7.12 5.50
CA GLN A 71 37.07 -6.16 6.50
C GLN A 71 36.22 -5.05 5.89
N GLN A 72 36.56 -4.59 4.69
CA GLN A 72 35.78 -3.58 3.97
C GLN A 72 34.32 -4.00 3.73
N GLU A 73 34.07 -5.23 3.24
CA GLU A 73 32.70 -5.69 2.97
C GLU A 73 31.93 -5.97 4.27
N VAL A 74 32.62 -6.49 5.28
CA VAL A 74 32.08 -6.68 6.63
C VAL A 74 31.63 -5.32 7.22
N ALA A 75 32.48 -4.30 7.12
CA ALA A 75 32.17 -2.96 7.62
C ALA A 75 30.99 -2.33 6.86
N ARG A 76 30.93 -2.46 5.53
CA ARG A 76 29.77 -2.01 4.73
C ARG A 76 28.48 -2.70 5.18
N TYR A 77 28.53 -4.02 5.34
CA TYR A 77 27.37 -4.81 5.78
C TYR A 77 26.90 -4.40 7.17
N LEU A 78 27.78 -4.40 8.17
CA LEU A 78 27.44 -4.07 9.55
C LEU A 78 26.98 -2.61 9.70
N LEU A 79 27.58 -1.68 8.95
CA LEU A 79 27.17 -0.27 8.96
C LEU A 79 25.73 -0.12 8.43
N LEU A 80 25.45 -0.64 7.24
CA LEU A 80 24.09 -0.56 6.67
C LEU A 80 23.08 -1.33 7.52
N GLN A 81 23.48 -2.46 8.10
CA GLN A 81 22.63 -3.22 9.01
C GLN A 81 22.28 -2.40 10.26
N LYS A 82 23.24 -1.68 10.86
CA LYS A 82 22.97 -0.77 11.98
C LYS A 82 22.02 0.35 11.59
N LEU A 83 22.20 0.97 10.43
CA LEU A 83 21.28 2.01 9.93
C LEU A 83 19.85 1.47 9.75
N GLU A 84 19.71 0.24 9.24
CA GLU A 84 18.42 -0.41 9.07
C GLU A 84 17.79 -0.76 10.42
N GLN A 85 18.53 -1.37 11.34
CA GLN A 85 18.05 -1.79 12.66
C GLN A 85 17.68 -0.62 13.57
N GLN A 86 18.38 0.50 13.45
CA GLN A 86 18.11 1.72 14.22
C GLN A 86 17.07 2.62 13.56
N GLU A 87 16.49 2.19 12.43
CA GLU A 87 15.49 2.97 11.70
C GLU A 87 15.96 4.39 11.33
N PHE A 88 17.23 4.52 10.97
CA PHE A 88 17.86 5.83 10.75
C PHE A 88 17.24 6.56 9.56
N ILE A 89 16.86 7.83 9.74
CA ILE A 89 16.31 8.68 8.67
C ILE A 89 17.45 9.17 7.80
N LEU A 90 17.48 8.76 6.52
CA LEU A 90 18.56 9.14 5.61
C LEU A 90 18.41 10.60 5.15
N THR A 91 19.51 11.35 5.16
CA THR A 91 19.63 12.62 4.43
C THR A 91 19.77 12.36 2.93
N PRO A 92 19.52 13.35 2.05
CA PRO A 92 19.76 13.20 0.61
C PRO A 92 21.20 12.79 0.27
N LYS A 93 22.20 13.30 1.01
CA LYS A 93 23.60 12.90 0.82
C LYS A 93 23.83 11.45 1.23
N MET A 94 23.25 11.01 2.35
CA MET A 94 23.33 9.62 2.79
C MET A 94 22.67 8.68 1.79
N ALA A 95 21.54 9.06 1.19
CA ALA A 95 20.90 8.27 0.13
C ALA A 95 21.85 8.06 -1.06
N ILE A 96 22.63 9.08 -1.45
CA ILE A 96 23.66 8.92 -2.50
C ILE A 96 24.73 7.92 -2.07
N PHE A 97 25.22 7.99 -0.82
CA PHE A 97 26.17 7.01 -0.30
C PHE A 97 25.61 5.59 -0.30
N VAL A 98 24.35 5.39 0.11
CA VAL A 98 23.69 4.07 0.12
C VAL A 98 23.47 3.56 -1.31
N GLU A 99 23.12 4.42 -2.26
CA GLU A 99 23.01 4.07 -3.69
C GLU A 99 24.32 3.54 -4.24
N GLN A 100 25.46 4.14 -3.87
CA GLN A 100 26.78 3.63 -4.23
C GLN A 100 27.02 2.23 -3.68
N GLN A 101 26.51 1.90 -2.48
CA GLN A 101 26.64 0.54 -1.92
C GLN A 101 25.75 -0.47 -2.65
N LYS A 102 24.56 -0.05 -3.11
CA LYS A 102 23.61 -0.92 -3.82
C LYS A 102 24.17 -1.45 -5.14
N VAL A 103 24.95 -0.64 -5.86
CA VAL A 103 25.48 -0.99 -7.19
C VAL A 103 26.77 -1.81 -7.14
N MET A 104 27.40 -1.95 -5.98
CA MET A 104 28.63 -2.73 -5.81
C MET A 104 28.34 -4.24 -5.78
N VAL A 105 29.20 -5.02 -6.44
CA VAL A 105 29.13 -6.49 -6.45
C VAL A 105 29.97 -7.05 -5.31
N PRO A 106 29.39 -7.83 -4.37
CA PRO A 106 30.15 -8.46 -3.30
C PRO A 106 31.18 -9.46 -3.84
N THR A 107 32.38 -9.41 -3.28
CA THR A 107 33.53 -10.22 -3.67
C THR A 107 33.47 -11.60 -3.04
N TYR A 108 33.00 -11.69 -1.78
CA TYR A 108 32.94 -12.94 -1.04
C TYR A 108 31.57 -13.58 -1.14
N GLN A 109 31.55 -14.89 -1.38
CA GLN A 109 30.34 -15.69 -1.50
C GLN A 109 30.39 -16.92 -0.60
N VAL A 110 29.23 -17.38 -0.15
CA VAL A 110 29.04 -18.61 0.60
C VAL A 110 28.30 -19.60 -0.28
N LEU A 111 28.81 -20.82 -0.34
CA LEU A 111 28.17 -21.92 -1.04
C LEU A 111 27.22 -22.65 -0.09
N GLU A 112 25.93 -22.61 -0.40
CA GLU A 112 24.90 -23.33 0.33
C GLU A 112 24.51 -24.59 -0.46
N ARG A 113 24.46 -25.73 0.25
CA ARG A 113 24.05 -27.03 -0.31
C ARG A 113 22.73 -27.46 0.31
N GLY A 114 21.71 -27.65 -0.50
CA GLY A 114 20.39 -28.11 -0.04
C GLY A 114 19.65 -28.89 -1.14
N ASP A 115 18.98 -29.97 -0.77
CA ASP A 115 18.10 -30.78 -1.65
C ASP A 115 18.70 -31.17 -3.03
N GLY A 116 20.01 -31.45 -3.06
CA GLY A 116 20.71 -31.86 -4.28
C GLY A 116 21.12 -30.71 -5.21
N TYR A 117 20.95 -29.47 -4.78
CA TYR A 117 21.39 -28.27 -5.48
C TYR A 117 22.45 -27.51 -4.68
N GLU A 118 23.36 -26.85 -5.39
CA GLU A 118 24.34 -25.91 -4.84
C GLU A 118 24.01 -24.51 -5.35
N PHE A 119 23.89 -23.54 -4.46
CA PHE A 119 23.72 -22.14 -4.82
C PHE A 119 24.70 -21.25 -4.07
N SER A 120 25.15 -20.18 -4.72
CA SER A 120 26.12 -19.25 -4.17
C SER A 120 25.44 -17.93 -3.83
N ILE A 121 25.59 -17.48 -2.59
CA ILE A 121 25.05 -16.21 -2.10
C ILE A 121 26.19 -15.29 -1.63
N PRO A 122 26.02 -13.94 -1.69
CA PRO A 122 27.00 -13.04 -1.08
C PRO A 122 27.19 -13.32 0.42
N ALA A 123 28.44 -13.46 0.85
CA ALA A 123 28.80 -13.64 2.26
C ALA A 123 28.35 -12.44 3.11
N PHE A 124 28.46 -11.23 2.54
CA PHE A 124 28.05 -9.98 3.16
C PHE A 124 27.11 -9.25 2.19
N ASN A 125 25.80 -9.49 2.31
CA ASN A 125 24.81 -8.97 1.36
C ASN A 125 24.40 -7.51 1.66
N PHE A 126 25.38 -6.62 1.70
CA PHE A 126 25.16 -5.19 1.89
C PHE A 126 24.36 -4.52 0.74
N PRO A 127 24.41 -4.96 -0.54
CA PRO A 127 23.57 -4.37 -1.59
C PRO A 127 22.07 -4.60 -1.34
N ALA A 128 21.69 -5.75 -0.78
CA ALA A 128 20.29 -6.01 -0.43
C ALA A 128 19.80 -5.09 0.70
N ILE A 129 20.64 -4.83 1.71
CA ILE A 129 20.31 -3.87 2.79
C ILE A 129 20.19 -2.46 2.21
N ALA A 130 21.14 -2.04 1.37
CA ALA A 130 21.10 -0.73 0.71
C ALA A 130 19.81 -0.52 -0.09
N SER A 131 19.38 -1.53 -0.85
CA SER A 131 18.13 -1.50 -1.61
C SER A 131 16.90 -1.26 -0.70
N ARG A 132 16.83 -1.94 0.45
CA ARG A 132 15.73 -1.77 1.41
C ARG A 132 15.74 -0.38 2.06
N LEU A 133 16.91 0.11 2.47
CA LEU A 133 17.09 1.44 3.04
C LEU A 133 16.64 2.54 2.07
N LEU A 134 17.04 2.45 0.81
CA LEU A 134 16.64 3.42 -0.22
C LEU A 134 15.15 3.38 -0.52
N LYS A 135 14.57 2.17 -0.56
CA LYS A 135 13.12 2.00 -0.73
C LYS A 135 12.34 2.67 0.40
N ARG A 136 12.79 2.50 1.66
CA ARG A 136 12.20 3.16 2.82
C ARG A 136 12.33 4.68 2.71
N TRP A 137 13.52 5.19 2.42
CA TRP A 137 13.74 6.63 2.30
C TRP A 137 12.89 7.27 1.21
N GLN A 138 12.79 6.65 0.04
CA GLN A 138 11.93 7.15 -1.04
C GLN A 138 10.46 7.17 -0.62
N GLN A 139 10.02 6.16 0.12
CA GLN A 139 8.68 6.11 0.68
C GLN A 139 8.45 7.23 1.70
N ASP A 140 9.39 7.47 2.60
CA ASP A 140 9.31 8.54 3.62
C ASP A 140 9.24 9.93 2.97
N GLN A 141 10.07 10.19 1.96
CA GLN A 141 10.01 11.44 1.18
C GLN A 141 8.66 11.61 0.51
N SER A 142 8.17 10.58 -0.19
CA SER A 142 6.87 10.65 -0.87
C SER A 142 5.71 10.87 0.11
N THR A 143 5.81 10.30 1.32
CA THR A 143 4.82 10.45 2.39
C THR A 143 4.81 11.88 2.90
N LEU A 144 5.98 12.44 3.22
CA LEU A 144 6.10 13.82 3.68
C LEU A 144 5.62 14.81 2.61
N ASP A 145 6.02 14.62 1.35
CA ASP A 145 5.59 15.48 0.24
C ASP A 145 4.07 15.44 0.06
N PHE A 146 3.47 14.25 0.10
CA PHE A 146 2.02 14.09 0.03
C PHE A 146 1.30 14.82 1.17
N VAL A 147 1.73 14.58 2.42
CA VAL A 147 1.12 15.20 3.62
C VAL A 147 1.28 16.72 3.55
N MET A 148 2.47 17.24 3.25
CA MET A 148 2.69 18.68 3.16
C MET A 148 1.83 19.35 2.08
N GLN A 149 1.74 18.76 0.88
CA GLN A 149 0.92 19.32 -0.20
C GLN A 149 -0.57 19.28 0.16
N ALA A 150 -1.03 18.21 0.79
CA ALA A 150 -2.42 18.09 1.23
C ALA A 150 -2.76 19.12 2.33
N GLU A 151 -1.92 19.23 3.36
CA GLU A 151 -2.09 20.19 4.47
C GLU A 151 -2.07 21.65 3.99
N ARG A 152 -1.24 21.96 3.00
CA ARG A 152 -1.19 23.29 2.39
C ARG A 152 -2.31 23.53 1.38
N LYS A 153 -3.15 22.53 1.10
CA LYS A 153 -4.20 22.58 0.06
C LYS A 153 -3.64 22.86 -1.34
N GLU A 154 -2.37 22.47 -1.55
CA GLU A 154 -1.64 22.59 -2.82
C GLU A 154 -1.72 21.30 -3.64
N LEU A 155 -2.18 20.18 -3.05
CA LEU A 155 -2.31 18.90 -3.73
C LEU A 155 -3.48 18.90 -4.72
N GLU A 156 -3.18 18.89 -6.02
CA GLU A 156 -4.17 18.62 -7.06
C GLU A 156 -4.38 17.11 -7.26
N LEU A 157 -5.45 16.58 -6.69
CA LEU A 157 -5.70 15.14 -6.57
C LEU A 157 -5.75 14.43 -7.93
N ARG A 158 -6.42 15.05 -8.90
CA ARG A 158 -6.53 14.49 -10.26
C ARG A 158 -5.17 14.36 -10.92
N HIS A 159 -4.40 15.44 -10.93
CA HIS A 159 -3.09 15.44 -11.56
C HIS A 159 -2.17 14.43 -10.87
N TRP A 160 -2.15 14.44 -9.54
CA TRP A 160 -1.31 13.56 -8.75
C TRP A 160 -1.65 12.07 -8.92
N LEU A 161 -2.94 11.69 -9.00
CA LEU A 161 -3.34 10.28 -9.18
C LEU A 161 -3.29 9.79 -10.63
N THR A 162 -3.23 10.68 -11.62
CA THR A 162 -3.27 10.29 -13.04
C THR A 162 -1.95 10.43 -13.77
N GLU A 163 -1.01 11.21 -13.25
CA GLU A 163 0.28 11.42 -13.89
C GLU A 163 1.25 10.24 -13.66
N GLY A 164 2.06 9.93 -14.69
CA GLY A 164 3.14 8.96 -14.63
C GLY A 164 2.76 7.55 -15.11
N SER A 165 3.67 6.61 -14.86
CA SER A 165 3.46 5.19 -15.19
C SER A 165 2.43 4.52 -14.29
N ASP A 166 1.85 3.40 -14.73
CA ASP A 166 0.87 2.61 -13.95
C ASP A 166 1.39 2.24 -12.56
N TYR A 167 2.68 1.89 -12.48
CA TYR A 167 3.35 1.60 -11.21
C TYR A 167 3.39 2.81 -10.26
N GLN A 168 3.69 4.00 -10.78
CA GLN A 168 3.70 5.24 -9.99
C GLN A 168 2.30 5.58 -9.50
N ARG A 169 1.29 5.46 -10.37
CA ARG A 169 -0.12 5.69 -10.00
C ARG A 169 -0.57 4.76 -8.89
N GLN A 170 -0.32 3.46 -9.01
CA GLN A 170 -0.68 2.48 -7.98
C GLN A 170 0.07 2.75 -6.65
N THR A 171 1.33 3.20 -6.72
CA THR A 171 2.10 3.55 -5.52
C THR A 171 1.50 4.77 -4.82
N ARG A 172 1.09 5.80 -5.59
CA ARG A 172 0.42 6.99 -5.07
C ARG A 172 -0.96 6.66 -4.47
N GLU A 173 -1.75 5.82 -5.12
CA GLU A 173 -3.04 5.36 -4.56
C GLU A 173 -2.86 4.63 -3.22
N LYS A 174 -1.89 3.73 -3.13
CA LYS A 174 -1.58 3.04 -1.86
C LYS A 174 -1.09 4.00 -0.78
N LEU A 175 -0.27 4.97 -1.16
CA LEU A 175 0.20 6.01 -0.24
C LEU A 175 -1.00 6.82 0.29
N PHE A 176 -1.87 7.28 -0.61
CA PHE A 176 -3.08 8.01 -0.26
C PHE A 176 -3.95 7.22 0.72
N VAL A 177 -4.27 5.96 0.41
CA VAL A 177 -5.14 5.13 1.23
C VAL A 177 -4.59 4.92 2.64
N ARG A 178 -3.26 4.80 2.76
CA ARG A 178 -2.56 4.59 4.03
C ARG A 178 -2.48 5.86 4.86
N GLU A 179 -2.15 6.99 4.24
CA GLU A 179 -1.83 8.24 4.93
C GLU A 179 -3.05 9.15 5.11
N LEU A 180 -4.21 8.82 4.56
CA LEU A 180 -5.38 9.70 4.65
C LEU A 180 -5.78 10.02 6.11
N ASP A 181 -5.64 9.06 7.02
CA ASP A 181 -5.93 9.25 8.46
C ASP A 181 -4.93 10.18 9.17
N SER A 182 -3.75 10.44 8.57
CA SER A 182 -2.73 11.31 9.15
C SER A 182 -2.94 12.79 8.81
N LEU A 183 -3.86 13.08 7.88
CA LEU A 183 -4.19 14.44 7.48
C LEU A 183 -5.16 15.13 8.46
N SER A 184 -5.08 16.44 8.52
CA SER A 184 -6.06 17.28 9.20
C SER A 184 -7.44 17.23 8.53
N LEU A 185 -8.50 17.48 9.30
CA LEU A 185 -9.87 17.57 8.78
C LEU A 185 -9.97 18.61 7.65
N ASP A 186 -9.32 19.76 7.81
CA ASP A 186 -9.29 20.82 6.81
C ASP A 186 -8.65 20.37 5.48
N ALA A 187 -7.62 19.52 5.55
CA ALA A 187 -6.97 18.95 4.37
C ALA A 187 -7.87 17.93 3.70
N VAL A 188 -8.47 17.01 4.46
CA VAL A 188 -9.44 16.02 3.96
C VAL A 188 -10.61 16.71 3.27
N ASP A 189 -11.19 17.74 3.89
CA ASP A 189 -12.28 18.53 3.32
C ASP A 189 -11.88 19.17 1.99
N SER A 190 -10.65 19.70 1.90
CA SER A 190 -10.12 20.27 0.66
C SER A 190 -10.02 19.22 -0.46
N LEU A 191 -9.66 17.98 -0.14
CA LEU A 191 -9.59 16.88 -1.11
C LEU A 191 -10.99 16.43 -1.55
N VAL A 192 -11.94 16.36 -0.61
CA VAL A 192 -13.34 16.06 -0.88
C VAL A 192 -13.96 17.09 -1.82
N GLN A 193 -13.67 18.37 -1.61
CA GLN A 193 -14.22 19.46 -2.43
C GLN A 193 -13.78 19.36 -3.90
N GLN A 194 -12.56 18.91 -4.18
CA GLN A 194 -12.08 18.70 -5.55
C GLN A 194 -12.92 17.68 -6.33
N LEU A 195 -13.58 16.73 -5.65
CA LEU A 195 -14.42 15.71 -6.28
C LEU A 195 -15.91 16.06 -6.29
N THR A 196 -16.38 16.81 -5.29
CA THR A 196 -17.82 17.03 -5.07
C THR A 196 -18.33 18.37 -5.59
N GLN A 197 -17.46 19.38 -5.76
CA GLN A 197 -17.85 20.71 -6.23
C GLN A 197 -17.84 20.85 -7.76
N GLU A 198 -17.23 19.91 -8.50
CA GLU A 198 -17.29 19.93 -9.96
C GLU A 198 -18.71 19.58 -10.46
N VAL A 199 -19.30 20.46 -11.27
CA VAL A 199 -20.65 20.28 -11.85
C VAL A 199 -20.71 19.06 -12.76
N VAL A 200 -19.61 18.75 -13.44
CA VAL A 200 -19.47 17.56 -14.28
C VAL A 200 -18.20 16.84 -13.84
N VAL A 201 -18.37 15.73 -13.14
CA VAL A 201 -17.27 14.86 -12.71
C VAL A 201 -16.64 14.23 -13.94
N SER A 202 -15.57 14.85 -14.44
CA SER A 202 -14.85 14.40 -15.64
C SER A 202 -13.92 13.21 -15.37
N TRP A 203 -13.64 12.94 -14.10
CA TRP A 203 -12.72 11.92 -13.65
C TRP A 203 -13.04 11.52 -12.19
N LEU A 204 -12.84 10.24 -11.87
CA LEU A 204 -12.85 9.72 -10.51
C LEU A 204 -11.62 8.81 -10.30
N PRO A 205 -11.03 8.78 -9.09
CA PRO A 205 -9.98 7.84 -8.76
C PRO A 205 -10.52 6.41 -8.61
N SER A 206 -9.64 5.45 -8.32
CA SER A 206 -10.04 4.06 -8.12
C SER A 206 -11.05 3.92 -6.98
N SER A 207 -11.86 2.85 -7.03
CA SER A 207 -12.88 2.59 -6.00
C SER A 207 -12.28 2.45 -4.61
N GLU A 208 -11.05 1.92 -4.50
CA GLU A 208 -10.32 1.83 -3.23
C GLU A 208 -10.09 3.21 -2.62
N VAL A 209 -9.57 4.15 -3.41
CA VAL A 209 -9.33 5.54 -3.02
C VAL A 209 -10.64 6.22 -2.65
N MET A 210 -11.69 6.06 -3.46
CA MET A 210 -13.00 6.66 -3.21
C MET A 210 -13.65 6.15 -1.93
N VAL A 211 -13.62 4.83 -1.70
CA VAL A 211 -14.13 4.21 -0.47
C VAL A 211 -13.35 4.72 0.73
N ARG A 212 -12.01 4.76 0.65
CA ARG A 212 -11.19 5.22 1.76
C ARG A 212 -11.45 6.70 2.07
N LEU A 213 -11.59 7.54 1.04
CA LEU A 213 -11.93 8.94 1.22
C LEU A 213 -13.28 9.11 1.89
N ALA A 214 -14.30 8.36 1.46
CA ALA A 214 -15.62 8.38 2.07
C ALA A 214 -15.60 7.95 3.55
N GLN A 215 -14.79 6.95 3.89
CA GLN A 215 -14.65 6.48 5.28
C GLN A 215 -14.05 7.53 6.21
N VAL A 216 -13.03 8.27 5.74
CA VAL A 216 -12.30 9.23 6.58
C VAL A 216 -13.02 10.57 6.67
N SER A 217 -13.60 11.04 5.55
CA SER A 217 -14.35 12.29 5.55
C SER A 217 -15.76 12.16 6.14
N GLU A 218 -16.31 10.95 6.15
CA GLU A 218 -17.73 10.69 6.45
C GLU A 218 -18.69 11.57 5.62
N ASP A 219 -18.26 12.01 4.43
CA ASP A 219 -19.01 12.93 3.60
C ASP A 219 -20.09 12.21 2.75
N PRO A 220 -21.39 12.56 2.87
CA PRO A 220 -22.47 11.92 2.12
C PRO A 220 -22.37 12.08 0.59
N GLN A 221 -21.80 13.18 0.09
CA GLN A 221 -21.61 13.40 -1.35
C GLN A 221 -20.51 12.49 -1.91
N VAL A 222 -19.45 12.23 -1.15
CA VAL A 222 -18.43 11.25 -1.55
C VAL A 222 -19.02 9.85 -1.59
N TYR A 223 -19.79 9.45 -0.57
CA TYR A 223 -20.52 8.18 -0.60
C TYR A 223 -21.47 8.06 -1.78
N LYS A 224 -22.19 9.13 -2.11
CA LYS A 224 -23.05 9.15 -3.30
C LYS A 224 -22.25 8.86 -4.57
N LEU A 225 -21.05 9.42 -4.73
CA LEU A 225 -20.16 9.10 -5.85
C LEU A 225 -19.74 7.63 -5.83
N VAL A 226 -19.33 7.10 -4.68
CA VAL A 226 -18.97 5.67 -4.52
C VAL A 226 -20.10 4.75 -4.98
N TRP A 227 -21.34 5.06 -4.62
CA TRP A 227 -22.51 4.26 -5.00
C TRP A 227 -22.92 4.39 -6.47
N LEU A 228 -22.47 5.44 -7.17
CA LEU A 228 -22.68 5.61 -8.61
C LEU A 228 -21.60 4.93 -9.45
N MET A 229 -20.44 4.61 -8.87
CA MET A 229 -19.36 3.92 -9.56
C MET A 229 -19.74 2.47 -9.91
N LYS A 230 -18.94 1.88 -10.81
CA LYS A 230 -19.03 0.46 -11.10
C LYS A 230 -18.74 -0.34 -9.83
N VAL A 231 -19.68 -1.21 -9.47
CA VAL A 231 -19.57 -2.07 -8.29
C VAL A 231 -18.41 -3.04 -8.44
N ASP A 232 -17.66 -3.17 -7.36
CA ASP A 232 -16.50 -4.03 -7.20
C ASP A 232 -16.38 -4.51 -5.75
N HIS A 233 -15.30 -5.22 -5.44
CA HIS A 233 -15.08 -5.74 -4.10
C HIS A 233 -14.90 -4.65 -3.03
N HIS A 234 -14.36 -3.47 -3.36
CA HIS A 234 -14.17 -2.37 -2.39
C HIS A 234 -15.51 -1.79 -1.96
N SER A 235 -16.38 -1.48 -2.93
CA SER A 235 -17.74 -0.98 -2.66
C SER A 235 -18.61 -2.01 -1.90
N GLN A 236 -18.51 -3.30 -2.22
CA GLN A 236 -19.21 -4.37 -1.50
C GLN A 236 -18.69 -4.55 -0.06
N ASN A 237 -17.37 -4.45 0.14
CA ASN A 237 -16.77 -4.53 1.47
C ASN A 237 -17.17 -3.33 2.31
N GLU A 238 -17.22 -2.14 1.73
CA GLU A 238 -17.64 -0.93 2.44
C GLU A 238 -19.10 -1.02 2.89
N LEU A 239 -19.98 -1.50 2.02
CA LEU A 239 -21.38 -1.77 2.38
C LEU A 239 -21.49 -2.72 3.58
N SER A 240 -20.67 -3.77 3.59
CA SER A 240 -20.62 -4.75 4.67
C SER A 240 -20.02 -4.15 5.96
N ARG A 241 -19.06 -3.22 5.85
CA ARG A 241 -18.49 -2.49 7.00
C ARG A 241 -19.54 -1.58 7.62
N LEU A 242 -20.24 -0.78 6.81
CA LEU A 242 -21.32 0.10 7.26
C LEU A 242 -22.41 -0.68 8.00
N ALA A 243 -22.77 -1.87 7.50
CA ALA A 243 -23.74 -2.74 8.16
C ALA A 243 -23.31 -3.19 9.56
N LYS A 244 -21.99 -3.41 9.77
CA LYS A 244 -21.44 -3.74 11.08
C LYS A 244 -21.43 -2.56 12.04
N VAL A 245 -21.18 -1.35 11.54
CA VAL A 245 -21.23 -0.11 12.34
C VAL A 245 -22.68 0.16 12.75
N GLY A 246 -23.60 0.14 11.79
CA GLY A 246 -25.04 0.16 12.03
C GLY A 246 -25.60 1.43 12.65
N ASP A 247 -24.84 2.52 12.72
CA ASP A 247 -25.31 3.82 13.21
C ASP A 247 -26.25 4.51 12.20
N THR A 248 -26.77 5.68 12.58
CA THR A 248 -27.73 6.42 11.73
C THR A 248 -27.12 6.79 10.38
N PHE A 249 -25.87 7.24 10.35
CA PHE A 249 -25.18 7.60 9.12
C PHE A 249 -25.00 6.39 8.20
N ALA A 250 -24.48 5.28 8.75
CA ALA A 250 -24.28 4.04 8.01
C ALA A 250 -25.59 3.49 7.45
N GLN A 251 -26.67 3.50 8.24
CA GLN A 251 -28.00 3.11 7.76
C GLN A 251 -28.43 3.96 6.56
N GLN A 252 -28.23 5.29 6.61
CA GLN A 252 -28.53 6.18 5.49
C GLN A 252 -27.68 5.85 4.26
N GLN A 253 -26.39 5.60 4.42
CA GLN A 253 -25.53 5.23 3.29
C GLN A 253 -25.89 3.89 2.68
N ILE A 254 -26.26 2.88 3.48
CA ILE A 254 -26.73 1.58 2.97
C ILE A 254 -28.06 1.75 2.21
N MET A 255 -28.98 2.59 2.70
CA MET A 255 -30.22 2.92 1.99
C MET A 255 -29.95 3.60 0.64
N GLN A 256 -28.94 4.47 0.56
CA GLN A 256 -28.51 5.08 -0.71
C GLN A 256 -27.88 4.05 -1.66
N ALA A 257 -27.00 3.18 -1.15
CA ALA A 257 -26.39 2.11 -1.93
C ALA A 257 -27.43 1.16 -2.54
N ALA A 258 -28.57 0.94 -1.88
CA ALA A 258 -29.66 0.13 -2.39
C ALA A 258 -30.32 0.68 -3.68
N ASN A 259 -30.06 1.94 -4.05
CA ASN A 259 -30.48 2.49 -5.33
C ASN A 259 -29.66 1.93 -6.50
N ASN A 260 -28.41 1.53 -6.27
CA ASN A 260 -27.58 0.90 -7.29
C ASN A 260 -28.06 -0.54 -7.55
N PRO A 261 -28.47 -0.89 -8.79
CA PRO A 261 -28.97 -2.22 -9.11
C PRO A 261 -28.06 -3.38 -8.73
N ASN A 262 -26.75 -3.16 -8.81
CA ASN A 262 -25.73 -4.19 -8.55
C ASN A 262 -25.39 -4.33 -7.05
N LEU A 263 -25.71 -3.35 -6.21
CA LEU A 263 -25.56 -3.43 -4.75
C LEU A 263 -26.88 -3.70 -4.02
N ARG A 264 -28.03 -3.52 -4.70
CA ARG A 264 -29.37 -3.53 -4.09
C ARG A 264 -29.64 -4.73 -3.20
N GLN A 265 -29.42 -5.95 -3.71
CA GLN A 265 -29.72 -7.16 -2.95
C GLN A 265 -28.86 -7.26 -1.69
N GLN A 266 -27.57 -6.94 -1.79
CA GLN A 266 -26.67 -6.92 -0.64
C GLN A 266 -27.09 -5.85 0.37
N ALA A 267 -27.38 -4.63 -0.10
CA ALA A 267 -27.76 -3.52 0.78
C ALA A 267 -29.05 -3.81 1.55
N LEU A 268 -30.08 -4.34 0.86
CA LEU A 268 -31.33 -4.75 1.50
C LEU A 268 -31.12 -5.90 2.49
N THR A 269 -30.28 -6.88 2.16
CA THR A 269 -29.92 -7.97 3.07
C THR A 269 -29.28 -7.42 4.33
N GLU A 270 -28.28 -6.55 4.19
CA GLU A 270 -27.57 -5.94 5.32
C GLU A 270 -28.48 -5.06 6.18
N LEU A 271 -29.38 -4.25 5.59
CA LEU A 271 -30.36 -3.47 6.36
C LEU A 271 -31.25 -4.34 7.24
N THR A 272 -31.66 -5.52 6.76
CA THR A 272 -32.50 -6.43 7.57
C THR A 272 -31.74 -7.09 8.72
N ARG A 273 -30.41 -7.17 8.64
CA ARG A 273 -29.54 -7.77 9.66
C ARG A 273 -29.22 -6.82 10.81
N ILE A 274 -29.28 -5.50 10.59
CA ILE A 274 -29.01 -4.50 11.62
C ILE A 274 -30.05 -4.62 12.75
N LYS A 275 -29.57 -4.79 13.98
CA LYS A 275 -30.40 -4.90 15.19
C LYS A 275 -29.95 -3.88 16.25
N PRO A 276 -30.86 -3.08 16.82
CA PRO A 276 -32.29 -2.96 16.48
C PRO A 276 -32.51 -2.21 15.15
N MET A 277 -33.57 -2.56 14.42
CA MET A 277 -33.95 -1.85 13.19
C MET A 277 -34.59 -0.50 13.52
N SER A 278 -34.01 0.58 13.00
CA SER A 278 -34.55 1.94 13.18
C SER A 278 -35.88 2.14 12.44
N GLN A 279 -36.65 3.15 12.86
CA GLN A 279 -37.92 3.47 12.20
C GLN A 279 -37.72 3.95 10.75
N GLU A 280 -36.60 4.62 10.47
CA GLU A 280 -36.25 5.07 9.12
C GLU A 280 -36.01 3.87 8.19
N VAL A 281 -35.24 2.88 8.66
CA VAL A 281 -35.02 1.63 7.91
C VAL A 281 -36.34 0.87 7.69
N LYS A 282 -37.21 0.79 8.69
CA LYS A 282 -38.54 0.17 8.54
C LYS A 282 -39.37 0.86 7.45
N ALA A 283 -39.44 2.19 7.49
CA ALA A 283 -40.17 2.96 6.50
C ALA A 283 -39.60 2.76 5.09
N PHE A 284 -38.27 2.77 4.94
CA PHE A 284 -37.59 2.51 3.69
C PHE A 284 -37.90 1.10 3.13
N LEU A 285 -37.81 0.05 3.96
CA LEU A 285 -38.11 -1.32 3.54
C LEU A 285 -39.59 -1.48 3.17
N VAL A 286 -40.51 -0.82 3.86
CA VAL A 286 -41.94 -0.78 3.49
C VAL A 286 -42.13 -0.15 2.10
N THR A 287 -41.45 0.97 1.82
CA THR A 287 -41.48 1.59 0.47
C THR A 287 -40.93 0.64 -0.59
N ARG A 288 -39.86 -0.11 -0.31
CA ARG A 288 -39.30 -1.12 -1.23
C ARG A 288 -40.28 -2.27 -1.48
N MET A 289 -41.00 -2.72 -0.45
CA MET A 289 -42.04 -3.75 -0.58
C MET A 289 -43.29 -3.28 -1.35
N SER A 290 -43.46 -1.98 -1.60
CA SER A 290 -44.47 -1.50 -2.54
C SER A 290 -44.09 -1.81 -4.01
N ASN A 291 -42.81 -2.06 -4.30
CA ASN A 291 -42.35 -2.46 -5.63
C ASN A 291 -42.56 -3.97 -5.89
N ASN A 292 -43.05 -4.34 -7.08
CA ASN A 292 -43.32 -5.74 -7.45
C ASN A 292 -42.05 -6.59 -7.46
N ASP A 293 -40.94 -6.02 -7.92
CA ASP A 293 -39.71 -6.78 -8.16
C ASP A 293 -38.95 -7.05 -6.84
N GLU A 294 -39.18 -6.21 -5.83
CA GLU A 294 -38.43 -6.21 -4.58
C GLU A 294 -39.20 -6.84 -3.41
N VAL A 295 -40.55 -6.84 -3.45
CA VAL A 295 -41.39 -7.30 -2.32
C VAL A 295 -41.09 -8.72 -1.87
N SER A 296 -40.98 -9.67 -2.80
CA SER A 296 -40.73 -11.08 -2.46
C SER A 296 -39.37 -11.26 -1.81
N PHE A 297 -38.35 -10.52 -2.29
CA PHE A 297 -37.00 -10.58 -1.76
C PHE A 297 -36.92 -9.95 -0.36
N VAL A 298 -37.45 -8.73 -0.20
CA VAL A 298 -37.40 -8.01 1.08
C VAL A 298 -38.21 -8.74 2.16
N ALA A 299 -39.42 -9.21 1.84
CA ALA A 299 -40.22 -9.99 2.77
C ALA A 299 -39.51 -11.30 3.16
N GLY A 300 -38.84 -11.96 2.21
CA GLY A 300 -38.05 -13.17 2.47
C GLY A 300 -36.90 -12.92 3.44
N GLN A 301 -36.13 -11.85 3.23
CA GLN A 301 -35.04 -11.47 4.13
C GLN A 301 -35.57 -11.12 5.54
N LEU A 302 -36.66 -10.36 5.64
CA LEU A 302 -37.28 -10.02 6.92
C LEU A 302 -37.77 -11.26 7.68
N ALA A 303 -38.41 -12.21 7.00
CA ALA A 303 -38.86 -13.46 7.61
C ALA A 303 -37.66 -14.29 8.14
N GLN A 304 -36.60 -14.41 7.34
CA GLN A 304 -35.35 -15.10 7.73
C GLN A 304 -34.68 -14.46 8.96
N GLN A 305 -34.78 -13.15 9.13
CA GLN A 305 -34.22 -12.43 10.27
C GLN A 305 -35.14 -12.42 11.51
N GLY A 306 -36.31 -13.06 11.43
CA GLY A 306 -37.25 -13.23 12.54
C GLY A 306 -38.37 -12.18 12.63
N TYR A 307 -38.57 -11.37 11.58
CA TYR A 307 -39.58 -10.30 11.57
C TYR A 307 -40.96 -10.73 11.02
N SER A 308 -41.29 -12.02 11.06
CA SER A 308 -42.56 -12.55 10.52
C SER A 308 -43.82 -11.98 11.18
N THR A 309 -43.75 -11.69 12.48
CA THR A 309 -44.85 -11.02 13.21
C THR A 309 -45.11 -9.61 12.69
N TRP A 310 -44.04 -8.82 12.53
CA TRP A 310 -44.12 -7.48 11.95
C TRP A 310 -44.63 -7.49 10.51
N LEU A 311 -44.19 -8.46 9.69
CA LEU A 311 -44.72 -8.65 8.33
C LEU A 311 -46.22 -8.95 8.34
N SER A 312 -46.70 -9.72 9.30
CA SER A 312 -48.13 -10.07 9.43
C SER A 312 -48.96 -8.84 9.84
N GLU A 313 -48.44 -8.02 10.76
CA GLU A 313 -49.03 -6.74 11.14
C GLU A 313 -49.10 -5.76 9.96
N LEU A 314 -48.04 -5.69 9.14
CA LEU A 314 -48.00 -4.85 7.94
C LEU A 314 -49.06 -5.25 6.91
N VAL A 315 -49.28 -6.55 6.71
CA VAL A 315 -50.33 -7.03 5.79
C VAL A 315 -51.72 -6.60 6.26
N SER A 316 -51.98 -6.63 7.57
CA SER A 316 -53.27 -6.21 8.14
C SER A 316 -53.46 -4.70 8.15
N ASN A 317 -52.41 -3.92 8.45
CA ASN A 317 -52.53 -2.50 8.77
C ASN A 317 -52.10 -1.55 7.64
N ASP A 318 -51.26 -1.97 6.70
CA ASP A 318 -50.74 -1.10 5.64
C ASP A 318 -51.33 -1.45 4.25
N LYS A 319 -51.90 -0.43 3.59
CA LYS A 319 -52.48 -0.55 2.24
C LYS A 319 -51.43 -0.41 1.12
N LYS A 320 -50.23 0.10 1.43
CA LYS A 320 -49.16 0.32 0.46
C LYS A 320 -48.39 -0.96 0.12
N VAL A 321 -48.56 -1.99 0.94
CA VAL A 321 -47.79 -3.24 0.85
C VAL A 321 -48.57 -4.30 0.08
N LYS A 322 -47.88 -5.05 -0.79
CA LYS A 322 -48.49 -6.06 -1.66
C LYS A 322 -48.74 -7.36 -0.91
N ARG A 323 -49.88 -7.41 -0.22
CA ARG A 323 -50.33 -8.50 0.66
C ARG A 323 -50.12 -9.91 0.10
N GLY A 324 -50.50 -10.14 -1.16
CA GLY A 324 -50.39 -11.46 -1.78
C GLY A 324 -48.95 -11.98 -1.89
N ALA A 325 -47.98 -11.10 -2.16
CA ALA A 325 -46.58 -11.48 -2.25
C ALA A 325 -45.98 -11.79 -0.87
N ILE A 326 -46.34 -11.01 0.17
CA ILE A 326 -45.88 -11.26 1.54
C ILE A 326 -46.48 -12.55 2.11
N LEU A 327 -47.78 -12.78 1.92
CA LEU A 327 -48.43 -14.00 2.39
C LEU A 327 -47.81 -15.26 1.76
N LYS A 328 -47.40 -15.20 0.49
CA LYS A 328 -46.70 -16.29 -0.18
C LYS A 328 -45.36 -16.62 0.50
N VAL A 329 -44.62 -15.60 0.92
CA VAL A 329 -43.35 -15.78 1.65
C VAL A 329 -43.59 -16.33 3.06
N LEU A 330 -44.61 -15.84 3.77
CA LEU A 330 -44.94 -16.32 5.12
C LEU A 330 -45.48 -17.75 5.15
N SER A 331 -45.97 -18.27 4.01
CA SER A 331 -46.48 -19.63 3.86
C SER A 331 -45.44 -20.69 3.47
N GLN A 332 -44.19 -20.27 3.22
CA GLN A 332 -43.06 -21.13 2.87
C GLN A 332 -42.25 -21.49 4.10
#